data_AF-A0A8J7XM25-F1
#
_entry.id   AF-A0A8J7XM25-F1
#
_cell.length_a   1.000
_cell.length_b   1.000
_cell.length_c   1.000
_cell.angle_alpha   90.00
_cell.angle_beta   90.00
_cell.angle_gamma   90.00
#
_symmetry.space_group_name_H-M   'P 1'
#
loop_
_entity.id
_entity.type
_entity.pdbx_description
1 polymer ?
#
loop_
_entity_poly.entity_id
_entity_poly.type
_entity_poly.pdbx_seq_one_letter_code
_entity_poly.pdbx_strand_id
1 'polypeptide(L)'
;MAMVCPYCYHYTACTCPAGYHYISTRFFEPKEGRDFADQFRRSIVVIFPGWFLPPVLGLYLLVVDFSWPVAVVVLLFCLVGFWILPKVSRRRCEECENAESCPWGKKSPTN
;
A
#
# COMPACT_ATOMS: atom_id res chain seq x y z
N MET A 1 -3.85 5.60 5.39
CA MET A 1 -4.60 4.32 5.32
C MET A 1 -5.90 4.33 6.13
N ALA A 2 -6.01 5.10 7.22
CA ALA A 2 -7.23 5.18 8.05
C ALA A 2 -8.52 5.58 7.32
N MET A 3 -8.45 6.32 6.20
CA MET A 3 -9.64 6.68 5.42
C MET A 3 -10.12 5.60 4.44
N VAL A 4 -9.28 4.60 4.14
CA VAL A 4 -9.64 3.49 3.24
C VAL A 4 -10.12 2.28 4.03
N CYS A 5 -9.56 2.05 5.23
CA CYS A 5 -9.92 0.94 6.10
C CYS A 5 -11.44 0.80 6.34
N PRO A 6 -12.22 1.86 6.59
CA PRO A 6 -13.67 1.76 6.80
C PRO A 6 -14.47 1.18 5.64
N TYR A 7 -13.90 1.18 4.42
CA TYR A 7 -14.51 0.65 3.20
C TYR A 7 -13.96 -0.75 2.84
N CYS A 8 -13.05 -1.31 3.65
CA CYS A 8 -12.41 -2.60 3.39
C CYS A 8 -13.17 -3.75 4.03
N TYR A 9 -13.38 -4.86 3.31
CA TYR A 9 -14.07 -6.03 3.84
C TYR A 9 -13.42 -6.59 5.12
N HIS A 10 -12.09 -6.72 5.15
CA HIS A 10 -11.36 -7.21 6.33
C HIS A 10 -11.45 -6.30 7.56
N TYR A 11 -11.82 -5.03 7.37
CA TYR A 11 -12.06 -4.12 8.47
C TYR A 11 -13.42 -4.39 9.11
N THR A 12 -14.46 -4.53 8.30
CA THR A 12 -15.81 -4.89 8.76
C THR A 12 -15.86 -6.31 9.35
N ALA A 13 -15.14 -7.25 8.73
CA ALA A 13 -15.03 -8.63 9.21
C ALA A 13 -14.06 -8.79 10.39
N CYS A 14 -13.39 -7.72 10.85
CA CYS A 14 -12.37 -7.77 11.91
C CYS A 14 -11.24 -8.78 11.66
N THR A 15 -10.94 -9.09 10.40
CA THR A 15 -9.90 -10.06 9.99
C THR A 15 -8.63 -9.39 9.46
N CYS A 16 -8.51 -8.07 9.59
CA CYS A 16 -7.37 -7.34 9.04
C CYS A 16 -6.03 -7.83 9.64
N PRO A 17 -5.12 -8.41 8.85
CA PRO A 17 -3.87 -8.98 9.34
C PRO A 17 -2.89 -7.93 9.87
N ALA A 18 -3.08 -6.66 9.49
CA ALA A 18 -2.31 -5.54 10.00
C ALA A 18 -2.86 -5.00 11.33
N GLY A 19 -3.97 -5.55 11.87
CA GLY A 19 -4.54 -5.14 13.15
C GLY A 19 -5.21 -3.76 13.15
N TYR A 20 -5.33 -3.09 12.00
CA TYR A 20 -5.95 -1.76 11.91
C TYR A 20 -7.40 -1.76 12.36
N HIS A 21 -8.10 -2.90 12.33
CA HIS A 21 -9.44 -3.05 12.86
C HIS A 21 -9.51 -2.76 14.38
N TYR A 22 -8.47 -3.05 15.17
CA TYR A 22 -8.44 -2.69 16.59
C TYR A 22 -8.30 -1.19 16.83
N ILE A 23 -7.48 -0.52 16.02
CA ILE A 23 -7.09 0.87 16.26
C ILE A 23 -8.14 1.82 15.69
N SER A 24 -8.65 1.52 14.49
CA SER A 24 -9.51 2.45 13.76
C SER A 24 -11.01 2.29 14.03
N THR A 25 -11.47 1.19 14.63
CA THR A 25 -12.89 1.02 15.05
C THR A 25 -13.36 2.04 16.09
N ARG A 26 -12.43 2.63 16.85
CA ARG A 26 -12.77 3.70 17.80
C ARG A 26 -12.98 5.07 17.15
N PHE A 27 -12.45 5.26 15.94
CA PHE A 27 -12.44 6.57 15.27
C PHE A 27 -13.29 6.62 14.01
N PHE A 28 -13.59 5.47 13.41
CA PHE A 28 -14.30 5.38 12.14
C PHE A 28 -15.34 4.25 12.20
N GLU A 29 -16.56 4.54 11.78
CA GLU A 29 -17.58 3.51 11.60
C GLU A 29 -17.40 2.80 10.24
N PRO A 30 -17.60 1.47 10.16
CA PRO A 30 -17.62 0.74 8.89
C PRO A 30 -18.64 1.35 7.93
N LYS A 31 -18.24 1.53 6.66
CA LYS A 31 -19.09 2.09 5.61
C LYS A 31 -19.29 1.06 4.51
N GLU A 32 -20.33 0.25 4.68
CA GLU A 32 -20.79 -0.69 3.65
C GLU A 32 -21.50 0.08 2.52
N GLY A 33 -21.30 -0.34 1.27
CA GLY A 33 -22.03 0.18 0.11
C GLY A 33 -21.49 1.45 -0.56
N ARG A 34 -20.36 2.03 -0.11
CA ARG A 34 -19.64 3.09 -0.84
C ARG A 34 -18.39 2.53 -1.52
N ASP A 35 -18.09 3.00 -2.73
CA ASP A 35 -17.04 2.45 -3.59
C ASP A 35 -15.64 2.48 -2.93
N PHE A 36 -15.20 1.31 -2.46
CA PHE A 36 -13.82 1.07 -1.99
C PHE A 36 -12.81 1.51 -3.06
N ALA A 37 -13.15 1.27 -4.34
CA ALA A 37 -12.34 1.62 -5.50
C ALA A 37 -11.95 3.10 -5.52
N ASP A 38 -12.92 3.99 -5.30
CA ASP A 38 -12.73 5.42 -5.38
C ASP A 38 -11.87 5.95 -4.23
N GLN A 39 -12.11 5.46 -3.01
CA GLN A 39 -11.34 5.87 -1.84
C GLN A 39 -9.90 5.36 -1.89
N PHE A 40 -9.73 4.12 -2.38
CA PHE A 40 -8.41 3.56 -2.61
C PHE A 40 -7.65 4.35 -3.68
N ARG A 41 -8.28 4.67 -4.81
CA ARG A 41 -7.67 5.46 -5.89
C ARG A 41 -7.26 6.86 -5.43
N ARG A 42 -8.09 7.54 -4.66
CA ARG A 42 -7.74 8.87 -4.10
C ARG A 42 -6.56 8.77 -3.13
N SER A 43 -6.56 7.76 -2.27
CA SER A 43 -5.52 7.60 -1.25
C SER A 43 -4.18 7.16 -1.85
N ILE A 44 -4.18 6.27 -2.84
CA ILE A 44 -2.94 5.77 -3.44
C ILE A 44 -2.21 6.85 -4.24
N VAL A 45 -2.94 7.78 -4.88
CA VAL A 45 -2.34 8.93 -5.56
C VAL A 45 -1.54 9.82 -4.60
N VAL A 46 -1.93 9.89 -3.32
CA VAL A 46 -1.21 10.68 -2.30
C VAL A 46 -0.07 9.88 -1.68
N ILE A 47 -0.27 8.58 -1.41
CA ILE A 47 0.72 7.74 -0.72
C ILE A 47 1.85 7.32 -1.66
N PHE A 48 1.55 7.02 -2.93
CA PHE A 48 2.50 6.47 -3.89
C PHE A 48 3.70 7.40 -4.16
N PRO A 49 3.53 8.74 -4.36
CA PRO A 49 4.66 9.65 -4.49
C PRO A 49 5.58 9.65 -3.26
N GLY A 50 5.02 9.47 -2.06
CA GLY A 50 5.79 9.42 -0.82
C GLY A 50 6.80 8.27 -0.76
N TRP A 51 6.56 7.18 -1.50
CA TRP A 51 7.50 6.05 -1.57
C TRP A 51 8.80 6.39 -2.32
N PHE A 52 8.82 7.46 -3.12
CA PHE A 52 10.03 7.93 -3.78
C PHE A 52 10.88 8.86 -2.91
N LEU A 53 10.35 9.35 -1.78
CA LEU A 53 11.09 10.26 -0.91
C LEU A 53 12.35 9.61 -0.30
N PRO A 54 12.29 8.38 0.28
CA PRO A 54 13.49 7.72 0.80
C PRO A 54 14.60 7.48 -0.24
N PRO A 55 14.34 6.95 -1.45
CA PRO A 55 15.40 6.75 -2.44
C PRO A 55 15.95 8.07 -2.99
N VAL A 56 15.13 9.12 -3.14
CA VAL A 56 15.60 10.44 -3.58
C VAL A 56 16.54 11.06 -2.55
N LEU A 57 16.16 11.06 -1.26
CA LEU A 57 17.02 11.56 -0.19
C LEU A 57 18.28 10.72 -0.01
N GLY A 58 18.15 9.40 -0.11
CA GLY A 58 19.29 8.48 -0.06
C GLY A 58 20.28 8.70 -1.20
N LEU A 59 19.79 8.92 -2.42
CA LEU A 59 20.63 9.22 -3.58
C LEU A 59 21.30 10.59 -3.44
N TYR A 60 20.58 11.61 -2.96
CA TYR A 60 21.15 12.92 -2.66
C TYR A 60 22.31 12.81 -1.65
N LEU A 61 22.10 12.07 -0.55
CA LEU A 61 23.16 11.83 0.44
C LEU A 61 24.37 11.15 -0.19
N LEU A 62 24.19 10.16 -1.05
CA LEU A 62 25.30 9.48 -1.74
C LEU A 62 26.08 10.36 -2.72
N VAL A 63 25.42 11.36 -3.32
CA VAL A 63 26.06 12.33 -4.23
C VAL A 63 26.86 13.37 -3.46
N VAL A 64 26.35 13.83 -2.32
CA VAL A 64 27.00 14.86 -1.49
C VAL A 64 28.13 14.26 -0.64
N ASP A 65 27.89 13.09 -0.05
CA ASP A 65 28.84 12.39 0.81
C ASP A 65 28.69 10.87 0.65
N PHE A 66 29.57 10.27 -0.15
CA PHE A 66 29.45 8.86 -0.48
C PHE A 66 29.76 7.98 0.74
N SER A 67 28.77 7.21 1.16
CA SER A 67 28.86 6.28 2.29
C SER A 67 28.35 4.91 1.88
N TRP A 68 29.23 3.90 1.97
CA TRP A 68 28.89 2.50 1.70
C TRP A 68 27.68 2.00 2.50
N PRO A 69 27.56 2.28 3.82
CA PRO A 69 26.36 1.97 4.59
C PRO A 69 25.07 2.56 4.00
N VAL A 70 25.09 3.83 3.60
CA VAL A 70 23.93 4.51 3.00
C VAL A 70 23.58 3.87 1.66
N ALA A 71 24.59 3.52 0.85
CA ALA A 71 24.38 2.86 -0.44
C ALA A 71 23.67 1.52 -0.28
N VAL A 72 24.11 0.70 0.67
CA VAL A 72 23.49 -0.59 0.97
C VAL A 72 22.05 -0.43 1.45
N VAL A 73 21.79 0.51 2.37
CA VAL A 73 20.44 0.75 2.90
C VAL A 73 19.48 1.20 1.79
N VAL A 74 19.91 2.14 0.94
CA VAL A 74 19.11 2.63 -0.19
C VAL A 74 18.83 1.51 -1.20
N LEU A 75 19.84 0.70 -1.53
CA LEU A 75 19.68 -0.44 -2.43
C LEU A 75 18.67 -1.46 -1.87
N LEU A 76 18.81 -1.83 -0.59
CA LEU A 76 17.91 -2.76 0.09
C LEU A 76 16.49 -2.21 0.15
N PHE A 77 16.32 -0.93 0.48
CA PHE A 77 15.01 -0.27 0.48
C PHE A 77 14.37 -0.34 -0.92
N CYS A 78 15.12 -0.02 -1.97
CA CYS A 78 14.61 -0.09 -3.33
C CYS A 78 14.21 -1.51 -3.74
N LEU A 79 15.04 -2.50 -3.42
CA LEU A 79 14.79 -3.91 -3.75
C LEU A 79 13.57 -4.45 -3.00
N VAL A 80 13.45 -4.16 -1.71
CA VAL A 80 12.31 -4.59 -0.90
C VAL A 80 11.05 -3.83 -1.34
N GLY A 81 11.12 -2.51 -1.43
CA GLY A 81 9.97 -1.64 -1.65
C GLY A 81 9.39 -1.70 -3.05
N PHE A 82 10.23 -1.75 -4.09
CA PHE A 82 9.78 -1.72 -5.48
C PHE A 82 9.75 -3.10 -6.15
N TRP A 83 10.41 -4.13 -5.57
CA TRP A 83 10.46 -5.45 -6.19
C TRP A 83 9.80 -6.56 -5.36
N ILE A 84 10.21 -6.73 -4.12
CA ILE A 84 9.68 -7.80 -3.25
C ILE A 84 8.23 -7.50 -2.88
N LEU A 85 7.97 -6.28 -2.39
CA LEU A 85 6.67 -5.92 -1.84
C LEU A 85 5.57 -5.97 -2.90
N PRO A 86 5.73 -5.46 -4.13
CA PRO A 86 4.73 -5.61 -5.19
C PRO A 86 4.48 -7.06 -5.60
N LYS A 87 5.52 -7.91 -5.60
CA LYS A 87 5.36 -9.34 -5.93
C LYS A 87 4.59 -10.10 -4.86
N VAL A 88 4.92 -9.86 -3.59
CA VAL A 88 4.28 -10.53 -2.46
C VAL A 88 2.85 -10.00 -2.25
N SER A 89 2.64 -8.69 -2.38
CA SER A 89 1.33 -8.07 -2.20
C SER A 89 0.35 -8.50 -3.29
N ARG A 90 0.81 -8.65 -4.54
CA ARG A 90 -0.03 -9.05 -5.66
C ARG A 90 -0.80 -10.36 -5.39
N ARG A 91 -0.15 -11.39 -4.86
CA ARG A 91 -0.81 -12.67 -4.53
C ARG A 91 -1.93 -12.49 -3.51
N ARG A 92 -1.68 -11.70 -2.45
CA ARG A 92 -2.70 -11.40 -1.45
C ARG A 92 -3.83 -10.50 -1.97
N CYS A 93 -3.52 -9.63 -2.92
CA CYS A 93 -4.51 -8.77 -3.56
C CYS A 93 -5.41 -9.53 -4.53
N GLU A 94 -4.92 -10.58 -5.18
CA GLU A 94 -5.69 -11.45 -6.08
C GLU A 94 -6.71 -12.32 -5.31
N GLU A 95 -6.39 -12.72 -4.08
CA GLU A 95 -7.26 -13.51 -3.19
C GLU A 95 -8.17 -12.66 -2.28
N CYS A 96 -8.06 -11.33 -2.35
CA CYS A 96 -8.84 -10.44 -1.48
C CYS A 96 -10.32 -10.40 -1.90
N GLU A 97 -11.23 -10.35 -0.94
CA GLU A 97 -12.67 -10.24 -1.16
C GLU A 97 -13.06 -8.92 -1.85
N ASN A 98 -12.20 -7.90 -1.77
CA ASN A 98 -12.34 -6.64 -2.50
C ASN A 98 -11.64 -6.65 -3.88
N ALA A 99 -11.12 -7.79 -4.36
CA ALA A 99 -10.33 -7.84 -5.60
C ALA A 99 -11.14 -7.38 -6.83
N GLU A 100 -12.42 -7.73 -6.91
CA GLU A 100 -13.29 -7.36 -8.04
C GLU A 100 -13.55 -5.85 -8.14
N SER A 101 -13.61 -5.18 -6.99
CA SER A 101 -13.79 -3.72 -6.89
C SER A 101 -12.46 -2.97 -6.78
N CYS A 102 -11.32 -3.66 -6.77
CA CYS A 102 -10.02 -3.02 -6.62
C CYS A 102 -9.52 -2.46 -7.97
N PRO A 103 -9.20 -1.16 -8.07
CA PRO A 103 -8.74 -0.55 -9.32
C PRO A 103 -7.38 -1.10 -9.79
N TRP A 104 -6.62 -1.72 -8.88
CA TRP A 104 -5.34 -2.37 -9.16
C TRP A 104 -5.46 -3.90 -9.30
N GLY A 105 -6.63 -4.46 -8.95
CA GLY A 105 -6.90 -5.90 -8.98
C GLY A 105 -7.34 -6.42 -10.34
N LYS A 106 -7.20 -5.65 -11.43
CA LYS A 106 -7.60 -6.09 -12.76
C LYS A 106 -6.91 -7.41 -13.10
N LYS A 107 -7.69 -8.50 -13.07
CA LYS A 107 -7.61 -9.48 -14.16
C LYS A 107 -7.66 -8.64 -15.44
N SER A 108 -6.59 -8.68 -16.22
CA SER A 108 -6.64 -8.19 -17.59
C SER A 108 -7.90 -8.78 -18.23
N PRO A 109 -8.75 -8.00 -18.93
CA PRO A 109 -9.78 -8.60 -19.76
C PRO A 109 -9.04 -9.52 -20.74
N THR A 110 -9.14 -10.83 -20.50
CA THR A 110 -8.84 -11.84 -21.50
C THR A 110 -9.87 -11.64 -22.59
N ASN A 111 -9.43 -11.07 -23.71
CA ASN A 111 -9.98 -11.44 -25.02
C ASN A 111 -9.76 -12.94 -25.23
#